data_AF-A0A2H3P322-F1
#
_entry.id   AF-A0A2H3P322-F1
#
_cell.length_a   1.000
_cell.length_b   1.000
_cell.length_c   1.000
_cell.angle_alpha   90.00
_cell.angle_beta   90.00
_cell.angle_gamma   90.00
#
_symmetry.space_group_name_H-M   'P 1'
#
loop_
_entity.id
_entity.type
_entity.pdbx_description
1 polymer ?
#
loop_
_entity_poly.entity_id
_entity_poly.type
_entity_poly.pdbx_seq_one_letter_code
_entity_poly.pdbx_strand_id
1 'polypeptide(L)'
;MSTLRTIAVRLLLMGLLFIGYWTAWRPMRGVVLNEAAVPVLQWSAPSEAAVQARGGPVRITLSSGTQTSLPAPAGIPFLLPALFLVAAFPKHGYWLFFWAGHCLLFACMVAAWSAALMAWPGAFGVADFLQTYGVDLYSLGVPVALWVRHRQHA
;
A
#
# COMPACT_ATOMS: atom_id res chain seq x y z
N MET A 1 -15.34 -25.82 -19.19
CA MET A 1 -14.15 -25.12 -19.75
C MET A 1 -12.99 -26.09 -19.70
N SER A 2 -12.19 -26.22 -20.75
CA SER A 2 -10.99 -27.07 -20.71
C SER A 2 -9.98 -26.52 -19.69
N THR A 3 -9.27 -27.41 -19.00
CA THR A 3 -8.22 -27.06 -18.02
C THR A 3 -7.19 -26.10 -18.62
N LEU A 4 -6.83 -26.31 -19.88
CA LEU A 4 -5.92 -25.46 -20.65
C LEU A 4 -6.41 -24.01 -20.73
N ARG A 5 -7.70 -23.80 -21.00
CA ARG A 5 -8.30 -22.45 -21.09
C ARG A 5 -8.24 -21.74 -19.74
N THR A 6 -8.51 -22.44 -18.64
CA THR A 6 -8.45 -21.86 -17.29
C THR A 6 -7.02 -21.44 -16.93
N ILE A 7 -6.04 -22.29 -17.22
CA ILE A 7 -4.62 -21.99 -16.99
C ILE A 7 -4.19 -20.78 -17.83
N ALA A 8 -4.53 -20.76 -19.13
CA ALA A 8 -4.19 -19.67 -20.03
C ALA A 8 -4.77 -18.33 -19.55
N VAL A 9 -6.03 -18.31 -19.11
CA VAL A 9 -6.67 -17.08 -18.57
C VAL A 9 -5.96 -16.59 -17.31
N ARG A 10 -5.60 -17.49 -16.37
CA ARG A 10 -4.88 -17.10 -15.15
C ARG A 10 -3.53 -16.50 -15.46
N LEU A 11 -2.74 -17.15 -16.33
CA LEU A 11 -1.44 -16.64 -16.75
C LEU A 11 -1.54 -15.29 -17.46
N LEU A 12 -2.55 -15.12 -18.33
CA LEU A 12 -2.80 -13.84 -18.99
C LEU A 12 -3.10 -12.74 -17.96
N LEU A 13 -4.01 -12.98 -17.01
CA LEU A 13 -4.37 -11.99 -15.98
C LEU A 13 -3.19 -11.66 -15.06
N MET A 14 -2.41 -12.66 -14.66
CA MET A 14 -1.19 -12.45 -13.87
C MET A 14 -0.16 -11.63 -14.64
N GLY A 15 0.04 -11.94 -15.92
CA GLY A 15 0.93 -11.18 -16.81
C GLY A 15 0.48 -9.73 -16.97
N LEU A 16 -0.81 -9.50 -17.21
CA LEU A 16 -1.39 -8.16 -17.31
C LEU A 16 -1.21 -7.37 -16.00
N LEU A 17 -1.47 -8.00 -14.84
CA LEU A 17 -1.26 -7.37 -13.54
C LEU A 17 0.21 -7.01 -13.32
N PHE A 18 1.13 -7.93 -13.63
CA PHE A 18 2.57 -7.71 -13.48
C PHE A 18 3.08 -6.58 -14.38
N ILE A 19 2.70 -6.60 -15.66
CA ILE A 19 3.09 -5.56 -16.62
C ILE A 19 2.48 -4.22 -16.21
N GLY A 20 1.17 -4.17 -15.94
CA GLY A 20 0.48 -2.95 -15.52
C GLY A 20 1.04 -2.39 -14.21
N TYR A 21 1.45 -3.25 -13.27
CA TYR A 21 2.14 -2.81 -12.07
C TYR A 21 3.44 -2.08 -12.41
N TRP A 22 4.26 -2.61 -13.33
CA TRP A 22 5.55 -2.02 -13.65
C TRP A 22 5.46 -0.77 -14.52
N THR A 23 4.54 -0.76 -15.48
CA THR A 23 4.44 0.32 -16.48
C THR A 23 3.52 1.45 -16.06
N ALA A 24 2.46 1.18 -15.29
CA ALA A 24 1.50 2.19 -14.88
C ALA A 24 1.60 2.50 -13.38
N TRP A 25 1.53 1.49 -12.52
CA TRP A 25 1.41 1.75 -11.09
C TRP A 25 2.73 2.20 -10.44
N ARG A 26 3.84 1.51 -10.72
CA ARG A 26 5.16 1.84 -10.18
C ARG A 26 5.57 3.29 -10.42
N PRO A 27 5.40 3.90 -11.61
CA PRO A 27 5.67 5.33 -11.79
C PRO A 27 4.62 6.20 -11.08
N MET A 28 3.33 5.83 -11.12
CA MET A 28 2.26 6.58 -10.45
C MET A 28 2.46 6.68 -8.93
N ARG A 29 3.10 5.69 -8.30
CA ARG A 29 3.46 5.74 -6.87
C ARG A 29 4.28 6.97 -6.50
N GLY A 30 5.18 7.43 -7.38
CA GLY A 30 5.94 8.67 -7.16
C GLY A 30 5.05 9.90 -7.19
N VAL A 31 4.09 9.94 -8.12
CA VAL A 31 3.08 11.01 -8.21
C VAL A 31 2.22 11.04 -6.96
N VAL A 32 1.72 9.90 -6.49
CA VAL A 32 0.92 9.82 -5.26
C VAL A 32 1.70 10.35 -4.05
N LEU A 33 3.00 10.04 -3.94
CA LEU A 33 3.81 10.61 -2.87
C LEU A 33 3.97 12.12 -3.00
N ASN A 34 4.40 12.60 -4.17
CA ASN A 34 4.76 14.01 -4.38
C ASN A 34 3.55 14.94 -4.38
N GLU A 35 2.43 14.52 -4.97
CA GLU A 35 1.26 15.37 -5.21
C GLU A 35 0.19 15.21 -4.13
N ALA A 36 0.14 14.07 -3.42
CA ALA A 36 -0.87 13.84 -2.38
C ALA A 36 -0.27 13.83 -0.97
N ALA A 37 0.76 13.00 -0.73
CA ALA A 37 1.28 12.84 0.63
C ALA A 37 2.15 14.02 1.08
N VAL A 38 3.08 14.50 0.24
CA VAL A 38 4.00 15.59 0.60
C VAL A 38 3.26 16.87 0.96
N PRO A 39 2.27 17.38 0.18
CA PRO A 39 1.58 18.62 0.52
C PRO A 39 0.83 18.53 1.84
N VAL A 40 0.16 17.40 2.09
CA VAL A 40 -0.59 17.16 3.33
C VAL A 40 0.34 17.13 4.55
N LEU A 41 1.48 16.44 4.42
CA LEU A 41 2.48 16.36 5.50
C LEU A 41 3.18 17.69 5.74
N GLN A 42 3.51 18.43 4.67
CA GLN A 42 4.11 19.77 4.79
C GLN A 42 3.16 20.77 5.45
N TRP A 43 1.88 20.72 5.12
CA TRP A 43 0.86 21.55 5.78
C TRP A 43 0.74 21.26 7.28
N SER A 44 0.97 20.00 7.67
CA SER A 44 0.89 19.55 9.06
C SER A 44 2.20 19.73 9.83
N ALA A 45 3.32 19.94 9.14
CA ALA A 45 4.64 19.97 9.72
C ALA A 45 4.92 21.30 10.44
N PRO A 46 5.49 21.27 11.67
CA PRO A 46 6.04 22.49 12.27
C PRO A 46 7.19 23.03 11.43
N SER A 47 7.49 24.33 11.54
CA SER A 47 8.52 25.04 10.75
C SER A 47 9.93 24.43 10.81
N GLU A 48 10.19 23.58 11.80
CA GLU A 48 11.47 22.92 12.05
C GLU A 48 11.53 21.47 11.50
N ALA A 49 10.38 20.89 11.11
CA ALA A 49 10.33 19.55 10.53
C ALA A 49 10.50 19.60 9.01
N ALA A 50 11.40 18.77 8.48
CA ALA A 50 11.66 18.71 7.04
C ALA A 50 10.92 17.51 6.42
N VAL A 51 10.06 17.80 5.44
CA VAL A 51 9.35 16.77 4.64
C VAL A 51 9.83 16.87 3.19
N GLN A 52 10.44 15.79 2.69
CA GLN A 52 10.97 15.74 1.32
C GLN A 52 10.71 14.39 0.65
N ALA A 53 10.38 14.44 -0.65
CA ALA A 53 10.36 13.27 -1.51
C ALA A 53 11.36 13.48 -2.66
N ARG A 54 12.31 12.54 -2.83
CA ARG A 54 13.25 12.52 -3.97
C ARG A 54 13.15 11.19 -4.69
N GLY A 55 12.12 11.02 -5.54
CA GLY A 55 11.95 9.84 -6.39
C GLY A 55 11.84 8.50 -5.64
N GLY A 56 11.56 8.54 -4.35
CA GLY A 56 11.57 7.42 -3.41
C GLY A 56 10.60 7.68 -2.25
N PRO A 57 10.69 6.93 -1.12
CA PRO A 57 9.80 7.14 0.02
C PRO A 57 9.90 8.59 0.55
N VAL A 58 8.79 9.11 1.07
CA VAL A 58 8.77 10.44 1.68
C VAL A 58 9.57 10.38 2.97
N ARG A 59 10.61 11.20 3.09
CA ARG A 59 11.40 11.31 4.31
C ARG A 59 10.83 12.41 5.18
N ILE A 60 10.59 12.10 6.44
CA ILE A 60 10.16 13.05 7.47
C ILE A 60 11.29 13.11 8.50
N THR A 61 11.87 14.29 8.67
CA THR A 61 12.91 14.55 9.67
C THR A 61 12.31 15.44 10.75
N LEU A 62 12.26 14.95 11.98
CA LEU A 62 11.75 15.67 13.15
C LEU A 62 12.83 16.57 13.75
N SER A 63 12.45 17.58 14.57
CA SER A 63 13.38 18.49 15.26
C SER A 63 14.39 17.75 16.16
N SER A 64 14.07 16.54 16.62
CA SER A 64 14.97 15.67 17.37
C SER A 64 16.08 15.02 16.54
N GLY A 65 16.10 15.25 15.22
CA GLY A 65 16.98 14.56 14.27
C GLY A 65 16.51 13.15 13.89
N THR A 66 15.41 12.67 14.48
CA THR A 66 14.82 11.37 14.11
C THR A 66 14.28 11.43 12.69
N GLN A 67 14.65 10.44 11.87
CA GLN A 67 14.22 10.33 10.48
C GLN A 67 13.34 9.09 10.32
N THR A 68 12.17 9.28 9.72
CA THR A 68 11.30 8.19 9.26
C THR A 68 11.10 8.29 7.75
N SER A 69 10.70 7.18 7.13
CA SER A 69 10.41 7.13 5.71
C SER A 69 9.05 6.48 5.45
N LEU A 70 8.13 7.25 4.86
CA LEU A 70 6.81 6.77 4.48
C LEU A 70 6.86 6.19 3.05
N PRO A 71 6.64 4.87 2.88
CA PRO A 71 6.68 4.24 1.57
C PRO A 71 5.41 4.51 0.76
N ALA A 72 5.53 4.56 -0.58
CA ALA A 72 4.37 4.68 -1.46
C ALA A 72 3.45 3.44 -1.37
N PRO A 73 2.12 3.62 -1.55
CA PRO A 73 1.15 2.53 -1.44
C PRO A 73 1.40 1.40 -2.42
N ALA A 74 0.87 0.21 -2.09
CA ALA A 74 0.85 -0.97 -2.94
C ALA A 74 2.20 -1.23 -3.63
N GLY A 75 3.25 -1.45 -2.83
CA GLY A 75 4.60 -1.80 -3.31
C GLY A 75 4.77 -3.30 -3.59
N ILE A 76 6.00 -3.80 -3.46
CA ILE A 76 6.29 -5.24 -3.62
C ILE A 76 5.43 -6.12 -2.68
N PRO A 77 5.18 -5.73 -1.41
CA PRO A 77 4.27 -6.48 -0.54
C PRO A 77 2.83 -6.62 -1.06
N PHE A 78 2.39 -5.76 -1.99
CA PHE A 78 1.11 -5.91 -2.67
C PHE A 78 1.19 -6.89 -3.86
N LEU A 79 2.27 -6.83 -4.65
CA LEU A 79 2.34 -7.52 -5.94
C LEU A 79 2.22 -9.05 -5.80
N LEU A 80 2.99 -9.65 -4.87
CA LEU A 80 2.99 -11.10 -4.68
C LEU A 80 1.62 -11.62 -4.21
N PRO A 81 0.99 -11.06 -3.15
CA PRO A 81 -0.36 -11.42 -2.78
C PRO A 81 -1.41 -11.16 -3.85
N ALA A 82 -1.31 -10.07 -4.61
CA ALA A 82 -2.23 -9.77 -5.70
C ALA A 82 -2.15 -10.84 -6.81
N LEU A 83 -0.95 -11.27 -7.18
CA LEU A 83 -0.74 -12.38 -8.12
C LEU A 83 -1.35 -13.68 -7.60
N PHE A 84 -1.18 -13.98 -6.30
CA PHE A 84 -1.85 -15.11 -5.67
C PHE A 84 -3.38 -15.00 -5.76
N LEU A 85 -3.96 -13.84 -5.46
CA LEU A 85 -5.41 -13.62 -5.54
C LEU A 85 -5.94 -13.80 -6.95
N VAL A 86 -5.20 -13.36 -7.98
CA VAL A 86 -5.55 -13.59 -9.39
C VAL A 86 -5.48 -15.08 -9.73
N ALA A 87 -4.44 -15.78 -9.27
CA ALA A 87 -4.27 -17.21 -9.54
C ALA A 87 -5.35 -18.07 -8.86
N ALA A 88 -5.66 -17.78 -7.59
CA ALA A 88 -6.64 -18.50 -6.79
C ALA A 88 -8.09 -18.14 -7.18
N PHE A 89 -8.37 -16.85 -7.40
CA PHE A 89 -9.72 -16.30 -7.57
C PHE A 89 -9.86 -15.44 -8.84
N PRO A 90 -9.60 -15.98 -10.04
CA PRO A 90 -9.51 -15.19 -11.27
C PRO A 90 -10.83 -14.49 -11.67
N LYS A 91 -11.98 -14.93 -11.14
CA LYS A 91 -13.31 -14.40 -11.51
C LYS A 91 -13.83 -13.31 -10.57
N HIS A 92 -13.17 -13.02 -9.44
CA HIS A 92 -13.77 -12.20 -8.37
C HIS A 92 -13.16 -10.80 -8.25
N GLY A 93 -12.10 -10.50 -9.00
CA GLY A 93 -11.48 -9.18 -8.96
C GLY A 93 -10.93 -8.78 -7.58
N TYR A 94 -10.71 -9.74 -6.67
CA TYR A 94 -10.25 -9.45 -5.29
C TYR A 94 -8.94 -8.66 -5.23
N TRP A 95 -8.09 -8.78 -6.24
CA TRP A 95 -6.86 -8.00 -6.35
C TRP A 95 -7.12 -6.48 -6.45
N LEU A 96 -8.26 -6.04 -7.03
CA LEU A 96 -8.64 -4.63 -7.11
C LEU A 96 -9.04 -4.08 -5.74
N PHE A 97 -9.86 -4.82 -5.00
CA PHE A 97 -10.22 -4.46 -3.62
C PHE A 97 -8.99 -4.47 -2.72
N PHE A 98 -8.12 -5.45 -2.91
CA PHE A 98 -6.86 -5.53 -2.19
C PHE A 98 -5.96 -4.33 -2.47
N TRP A 99 -5.84 -3.89 -3.74
CA TRP A 99 -5.15 -2.66 -4.13
C TRP A 99 -5.78 -1.43 -3.48
N ALA A 100 -7.11 -1.29 -3.54
CA ALA A 100 -7.83 -0.16 -2.95
C ALA A 100 -7.59 -0.06 -1.43
N GLY A 101 -7.58 -1.20 -0.73
CA GLY A 101 -7.29 -1.21 0.70
C GLY A 101 -5.82 -0.88 1.02
N HIS A 102 -4.85 -1.18 0.14
CA HIS A 102 -3.49 -0.66 0.28
C HIS A 102 -3.43 0.86 0.13
N CYS A 103 -4.20 1.43 -0.80
CA CYS A 103 -4.32 2.89 -0.96
C CYS A 103 -4.98 3.53 0.28
N LEU A 104 -6.03 2.90 0.82
CA LEU A 104 -6.68 3.35 2.04
C LEU A 104 -5.74 3.28 3.25
N LEU A 105 -5.02 2.16 3.42
CA LEU A 105 -4.03 1.99 4.48
C LEU A 105 -2.94 3.08 4.41
N PHE A 106 -2.47 3.40 3.21
CA PHE A 106 -1.53 4.49 3.01
C PHE A 106 -2.14 5.85 3.37
N ALA A 107 -3.39 6.12 2.99
CA ALA A 107 -4.09 7.33 3.41
C ALA A 107 -4.20 7.43 4.94
N CYS A 108 -4.47 6.32 5.63
CA CYS A 108 -4.45 6.25 7.10
C CYS A 108 -3.06 6.54 7.68
N MET A 109 -1.99 6.03 7.06
CA MET A 109 -0.62 6.35 7.47
C MET A 109 -0.31 7.84 7.31
N VAL A 110 -0.69 8.45 6.19
CA VAL A 110 -0.54 9.90 5.96
C VAL A 110 -1.30 10.69 7.03
N ALA A 111 -2.56 10.33 7.30
CA ALA A 111 -3.36 10.98 8.32
C ALA A 111 -2.76 10.84 9.73
N ALA A 112 -2.26 9.66 10.08
CA ALA A 112 -1.61 9.41 11.37
C ALA A 112 -0.32 10.23 11.53
N TRP A 113 0.52 10.29 10.48
CA TRP A 113 1.72 11.12 10.48
C TRP A 113 1.39 12.61 10.52
N SER A 114 0.36 13.07 9.81
CA SER A 114 -0.13 14.45 9.91
C SER A 114 -0.57 14.79 11.33
N ALA A 115 -1.38 13.93 11.97
CA ALA A 115 -1.80 14.13 13.36
C ALA A 115 -0.60 14.13 14.32
N ALA A 116 0.40 13.28 14.08
CA ALA A 116 1.63 13.24 14.87
C ALA A 116 2.43 14.55 14.74
N LEU A 117 2.57 15.08 13.53
CA LEU A 117 3.24 16.36 13.27
C LEU A 117 2.48 17.55 13.90
N MET A 118 1.16 17.46 13.99
CA MET A 118 0.31 18.42 14.72
C MET A 118 0.29 18.21 16.25
N ALA A 119 1.18 17.37 16.78
CA ALA A 119 1.33 17.06 18.20
C ALA A 119 0.09 16.46 18.89
N TRP A 120 -0.73 15.70 18.16
CA TRP A 120 -1.86 14.99 18.78
C TRP A 120 -1.38 13.87 19.71
N PRO A 121 -1.95 13.75 20.93
CA PRO A 121 -1.54 12.72 21.88
C PRO A 121 -1.66 11.31 21.28
N GLY A 122 -0.58 10.52 21.38
CA GLY A 122 -0.54 9.12 20.91
C GLY A 122 -0.41 8.91 19.39
N ALA A 123 -0.49 9.97 18.58
CA ALA A 123 -0.48 9.85 17.12
C ALA A 123 0.84 9.28 16.57
N PHE A 124 1.98 9.59 17.18
CA PHE A 124 3.27 8.98 16.82
C PHE A 124 3.26 7.45 16.96
N GLY A 125 2.67 6.92 18.04
CA GLY A 125 2.58 5.48 18.26
C GLY A 125 1.69 4.80 17.23
N VAL A 126 0.57 5.44 16.84
CA VAL A 126 -0.31 4.93 15.78
C VAL A 126 0.40 4.95 14.42
N ALA A 127 1.08 6.06 14.10
CA ALA A 127 1.81 6.21 12.84
C ALA A 127 2.93 5.15 12.71
N ASP A 128 3.70 4.95 13.78
CA ASP A 128 4.77 3.96 13.86
C ASP A 128 4.24 2.52 13.75
N PHE A 129 3.15 2.21 14.47
CA PHE A 129 2.51 0.90 14.38
C PHE A 129 2.00 0.60 12.96
N LEU A 130 1.29 1.56 12.34
CA LEU A 130 0.77 1.38 10.98
C LEU A 130 1.90 1.19 9.97
N GLN A 131 2.96 1.98 10.08
CA GLN A 131 4.10 1.89 9.17
C GLN A 131 4.88 0.58 9.35
N THR A 132 5.04 0.11 10.59
CA THR A 132 5.82 -1.09 10.91
C THR A 132 5.06 -2.38 10.64
N TYR A 133 3.77 -2.43 10.97
CA TYR A 133 3.00 -3.68 10.92
C TYR A 133 1.84 -3.64 9.94
N GLY A 134 1.30 -2.47 9.64
CA GLY A 134 0.05 -2.33 8.89
C GLY A 134 0.12 -2.94 7.49
N VAL A 135 1.20 -2.68 6.75
CA VAL A 135 1.36 -3.22 5.39
C VAL A 135 1.44 -4.75 5.41
N ASP A 136 2.31 -5.31 6.24
CA ASP A 136 2.53 -6.76 6.28
C ASP A 136 1.29 -7.50 6.81
N LEU A 137 0.67 -6.97 7.86
CA LEU A 137 -0.58 -7.52 8.42
C LEU A 137 -1.68 -7.52 7.36
N TYR A 138 -1.83 -6.44 6.59
CA TYR A 138 -2.82 -6.37 5.53
C TYR A 138 -2.46 -7.30 4.36
N SER A 139 -1.20 -7.28 3.93
CA SER A 139 -0.72 -8.05 2.77
C SER A 139 -0.77 -9.56 2.98
N LEU A 140 -0.62 -10.03 4.22
CA LEU A 140 -0.75 -11.45 4.56
C LEU A 140 -2.18 -11.80 5.01
N GLY A 141 -2.77 -10.97 5.86
CA GLY A 141 -4.05 -11.24 6.50
C GLY A 141 -5.21 -11.31 5.51
N VAL A 142 -5.30 -10.36 4.56
CA VAL A 142 -6.43 -10.30 3.63
C VAL A 142 -6.47 -11.50 2.68
N PRO A 143 -5.39 -11.90 1.99
CA PRO A 143 -5.43 -13.09 1.13
C PRO A 143 -5.76 -14.38 1.90
N VAL A 144 -5.23 -14.54 3.11
CA VAL A 144 -5.51 -15.70 3.96
C VAL A 144 -6.99 -15.70 4.37
N ALA A 145 -7.53 -14.58 4.81
CA ALA A 145 -8.93 -14.46 5.19
C ALA A 145 -9.88 -14.75 4.01
N LEU A 146 -9.57 -14.22 2.83
CA LEU A 146 -10.33 -14.50 1.60
C LEU A 146 -10.25 -15.98 1.21
N TRP A 147 -9.08 -16.60 1.37
CA TRP A 147 -8.89 -18.02 1.11
C TRP A 147 -9.69 -18.92 2.04
N VAL A 148 -9.63 -18.66 3.35
CA VAL A 148 -10.40 -19.41 4.35
C VAL A 148 -11.89 -19.24 4.08
N ARG A 149 -12.36 -18.01 3.86
CA ARG A 149 -13.77 -17.73 3.56
C ARG A 149 -14.24 -18.44 2.29
N HIS A 150 -13.43 -18.44 1.24
CA HIS A 150 -13.81 -19.12 0.00
C HIS A 150 -13.94 -20.64 0.19
N ARG A 151 -13.04 -21.26 0.96
CA ARG A 151 -13.12 -22.70 1.27
C ARG A 151 -14.31 -23.09 2.14
N GLN A 152 -14.89 -22.16 2.91
CA GLN A 152 -16.08 -22.44 3.72
C GLN A 152 -17.39 -22.40 2.90
N HIS A 153 -17.37 -21.82 1.70
CA HIS A 153 -18.54 -21.65 0.84
C HIS A 153 -18.44 -22.41 -0.50
N ALA A 154 -17.34 -23.15 -0.71
CA ALA A 154 -17.10 -23.97 -1.89
C ALA A 154 -17.38 -25.44 -1.57
#